data_AF-A0A2V6AE86-F1
#
_entry.id   AF-A0A2V6AE86-F1
#
_cell.length_a   1.000
_cell.length_b   1.000
_cell.length_c   1.000
_cell.angle_alpha   90.00
_cell.angle_beta   90.00
_cell.angle_gamma   90.00
#
_symmetry.space_group_name_H-M   'P 1'
#
loop_
_entity.id
_entity.type
_entity.pdbx_description
1 polymer ?
#
loop_
_entity_poly.entity_id
_entity_poly.type
_entity_poly.pdbx_seq_one_letter_code
_entity_poly.pdbx_strand_id
1 'polypeptide(L)' 'MTSHDVVALVRRKLQIRRVGHCGTLDPIATGLLLITVGRGTKVQD' A
#
# COMPACT_ATOMS: atom_id res chain seq x y z
N MET A 1 13.20 1.01 0.45
CA MET A 1 11.80 1.20 0.86
C MET A 1 11.01 0.13 0.13
N THR A 2 10.40 -0.80 0.84
CA THR A 2 9.57 -1.86 0.27
C THR A 2 8.14 -1.36 0.03
N SER A 3 7.36 -2.10 -0.76
CA SER A 3 5.92 -1.85 -0.90
C SER A 3 5.18 -1.89 0.45
N HIS A 4 5.64 -2.73 1.37
CA HIS A 4 5.09 -2.80 2.73
C HIS A 4 5.41 -1.55 3.56
N ASP A 5 6.61 -0.98 3.41
CA ASP A 5 6.99 0.28 4.08
C ASP A 5 6.09 1.43 3.63
N VAL A 6 5.72 1.48 2.35
CA VAL A 6 4.78 2.47 1.81
C VAL A 6 3.39 2.28 2.42
N VAL A 7 2.88 1.04 2.52
CA VAL A 7 1.62 0.74 3.23
C VAL A 7 1.67 1.22 4.67
N ALA A 8 2.76 0.97 5.40
CA ALA A 8 2.92 1.43 6.77
C ALA A 8 2.95 2.97 6.87
N LEU A 9 3.59 3.64 5.91
CA LEU A 9 3.61 5.10 5.82
C LEU A 9 2.20 5.66 5.60
N VAL A 10 1.45 5.11 4.65
CA VAL A 10 0.07 5.54 4.35
C VAL A 10 -0.86 5.28 5.54
N ARG A 11 -0.75 4.11 6.18
CA ARG A 11 -1.49 3.78 7.41
C ARG A 11 -1.31 4.83 8.49
N ARG A 12 -0.07 5.28 8.73
CA ARG A 12 0.25 6.34 9.69
C ARG A 12 -0.21 7.72 9.23
N LYS A 13 -0.04 8.08 7.96
CA LYS A 13 -0.43 9.40 7.46
C LYS A 13 -1.94 9.61 7.45
N LEU A 14 -2.70 8.59 7.08
CA LEU A 14 -4.15 8.67 6.96
C LEU A 14 -4.90 8.25 8.23
N GLN A 15 -4.20 7.70 9.24
CA GLN A 15 -4.82 7.16 10.46
C GLN A 15 -5.90 6.09 10.18
N ILE A 16 -5.74 5.33 9.09
CA ILE A 16 -6.68 4.28 8.68
C ILE A 16 -6.01 2.92 8.85
N ARG A 17 -6.60 2.03 9.66
CA ARG A 17 -6.00 0.73 10.00
C ARG A 17 -5.87 -0.23 8.81
N ARG A 18 -6.85 -0.24 7.91
CA ARG A 18 -6.93 -1.19 6.78
C ARG A 18 -6.39 -0.53 5.51
N VAL A 19 -5.14 -0.86 5.16
CA VAL A 19 -4.42 -0.38 3.97
C VAL A 19 -3.70 -1.56 3.33
N GLY A 20 -3.68 -1.61 2.01
CA GLY A 20 -3.02 -2.65 1.21
C GLY A 20 -2.44 -2.10 -0.10
N HIS A 21 -1.94 -2.98 -0.95
CA HIS A 21 -1.40 -2.65 -2.27
C HIS A 21 -1.78 -3.69 -3.32
N CYS A 22 -1.97 -3.29 -4.58
CA CYS A 22 -2.38 -4.18 -5.69
C CYS A 22 -1.20 -4.71 -6.50
N GLY A 23 -0.20 -5.27 -5.82
CA GLY A 23 1.04 -5.74 -6.45
C GLY A 23 2.28 -5.16 -5.78
N THR A 24 3.37 -5.92 -5.77
CA THR A 24 4.61 -5.51 -5.10
C THR A 24 5.56 -4.90 -6.13
N LEU A 25 6.23 -3.81 -5.74
CA LEU A 25 7.46 -3.37 -6.36
C LEU A 25 8.66 -3.89 -5.56
N ASP A 26 9.69 -4.31 -6.27
CA ASP A 26 11.00 -4.59 -5.68
C ASP A 26 11.57 -3.33 -5.00
N PRO A 27 12.36 -3.46 -3.93
CA PRO A 27 12.83 -2.30 -3.16
C PRO A 27 13.68 -1.30 -3.94
N ILE A 28 14.29 -1.74 -5.04
CA ILE A 28 15.12 -0.92 -5.94
C ILE A 28 14.33 -0.39 -7.15
N ALA A 29 13.09 -0.82 -7.33
CA ALA A 29 12.25 -0.40 -8.45
C ALA A 29 11.58 0.95 -8.17
N THR A 30 11.34 1.70 -9.25
CA THR A 30 10.46 2.87 -9.26
C THR A 30 9.26 2.58 -10.15
N GLY A 31 8.11 3.15 -9.83
CA GLY A 31 6.92 2.97 -10.66
C GLY A 31 5.64 3.30 -9.91
N LEU A 32 4.51 2.91 -10.50
CA LEU A 32 3.21 3.06 -9.89
C LEU A 32 2.98 1.91 -8.89
N LEU A 33 2.81 2.25 -7.61
CA LEU A 33 2.34 1.33 -6.57
C LEU A 33 0.89 1.70 -6.20
N LEU A 34 -0.07 0.90 -6.64
CA LEU A 34 -1.48 1.14 -6.32
C LEU A 34 -1.74 0.85 -4.84
N ILE A 35 -2.27 1.83 -4.10
CA ILE A 35 -2.61 1.70 -2.68
C ILE A 35 -4.11 1.63 -2.51
N THR A 36 -4.58 0.66 -1.74
CA THR A 36 -5.99 0.49 -1.37
C THR A 36 -6.21 0.84 0.09
N VAL A 37 -7.37 1.43 0.42
CA VAL A 37 -7.67 1.94 1.77
C VAL A 37 -9.11 1.57 2.17
N GLY A 38 -9.31 1.22 3.44
CA GLY A 38 -10.62 0.98 4.02
C GLY A 38 -11.36 -0.19 3.34
N ARG A 39 -12.55 0.07 2.81
CA ARG A 39 -13.31 -0.94 2.05
C ARG A 39 -12.67 -1.29 0.70
N GLY A 40 -11.87 -0.40 0.12
CA GLY A 40 -11.18 -0.62 -1.15
C GLY A 40 -10.13 -1.73 -1.10
N THR A 41 -9.63 -2.12 0.08
CA THR A 41 -8.69 -3.25 0.18
C THR A 41 -9.33 -4.60 -0.17
N LYS A 42 -10.67 -4.67 -0.30
CA LYS A 42 -11.35 -5.88 -0.78
C LYS A 42 -11.15 -6.15 -2.28
N VAL A 43 -10.62 -5.18 -3.02
CA VAL A 43 -10.32 -5.30 -4.45
C VAL A 43 -8.95 -5.97 -4.68
N GLN A 44 -8.17 -6.20 -3.61
CA GLN A 44 -6.83 -6.77 -3.70
C GLN A 44 -6.80 -8.31 -3.72
N ASP A 45 -7.96 -8.96 -3.60
CA ASP A 45 -8.09 -10.42 -3.76
C ASP A 45 -7.95 -10.84 -5.23
#